data_AF-A0A7R7DK73-F1
#
_entry.id   AF-A0A7R7DK73-F1
#
_cell.length_a   1.000
_cell.length_b   1.000
_cell.length_c   1.000
_cell.angle_alpha   90.00
_cell.angle_beta   90.00
_cell.angle_gamma   90.00
#
_symmetry.space_group_name_H-M   'P 1'
#
loop_
_entity.id
_entity.type
_entity.pdbx_description
1 polymer ?
#
loop_
_entity_poly.entity_id
_entity_poly.type
_entity_poly.pdbx_seq_one_letter_code
_entity_poly.pdbx_strand_id
1 'polypeptide(L)' 'MFISPAAGIHGHGCWWGMVVSRMSALVDGAVYLRVVPVDKIGDDPQVTTFYARLSGLLVRQMP' A
#
# COMPACT_ATOMS: atom_id res chain seq x y z
N MET A 1 -2.06 -4.52 -8.86
CA MET A 1 -1.16 -3.37 -8.62
C MET A 1 -0.45 -3.59 -7.29
N PHE A 2 0.86 -3.38 -7.24
CA PHE A 2 1.64 -3.48 -6.00
C PHE A 2 2.19 -2.12 -5.61
N ILE A 3 2.37 -1.91 -4.32
CA ILE A 3 2.99 -0.71 -3.75
C ILE A 3 4.18 -1.08 -2.88
N SER A 4 5.15 -0.18 -2.80
CA SER A 4 6.17 -0.21 -1.76
C SER A 4 6.13 1.09 -0.95
N PRO A 5 6.05 1.02 0.39
CA PRO A 5 5.87 2.18 1.26
C PRO A 5 7.14 2.97 1.58
N ALA A 6 8.24 2.75 0.86
CA ALA A 6 9.58 3.30 1.13
C ALA A 6 9.60 4.78 1.59
N ALA A 7 8.66 5.63 1.13
CA ALA A 7 8.34 6.91 1.76
C ALA A 7 6.83 7.21 1.88
N GLY A 8 5.95 6.34 1.36
CA GLY A 8 4.51 6.59 1.25
C GLY A 8 3.70 6.26 2.51
N ILE A 9 4.16 5.33 3.37
CA ILE A 9 3.44 4.90 4.58
C ILE A 9 4.39 5.03 5.79
N HIS A 10 4.01 5.85 6.76
CA HIS A 10 4.88 6.20 7.89
C HIS A 10 5.06 5.05 8.88
N GLY A 11 6.29 4.81 9.34
CA GLY A 11 6.58 3.84 10.42
C GLY A 11 6.64 2.36 10.02
N HIS A 12 6.45 2.02 8.73
CA HIS A 12 6.33 0.62 8.28
C HIS A 12 7.54 0.08 7.49
N GLY A 13 8.62 0.84 7.35
CA GLY A 13 9.82 0.41 6.61
C GLY A 13 9.56 0.18 5.11
N CYS A 14 10.38 -0.65 4.47
CA CYS A 14 10.29 -0.97 3.05
C CYS A 14 9.88 -2.43 2.82
N TRP A 15 8.79 -2.65 2.09
CA TRP A 15 8.27 -3.96 1.71
C TRP A 15 7.42 -3.84 0.44
N TRP A 16 6.91 -4.96 -0.10
CA TRP A 16 5.98 -4.96 -1.22
C TRP A 16 4.62 -5.50 -0.80
N GLY A 17 3.56 -4.80 -1.20
CA GLY A 17 2.18 -5.15 -0.87
C GLY A 17 1.27 -5.13 -2.09
N MET A 18 0.35 -6.08 -2.14
CA MET A 18 -0.71 -6.10 -3.15
C MET A 18 -1.85 -5.18 -2.73
N VAL A 19 -2.19 -4.20 -3.57
CA VAL A 19 -3.33 -3.32 -3.34
C VAL A 19 -4.62 -4.07 -3.67
N VAL A 20 -5.50 -4.20 -2.67
CA VAL A 20 -6.83 -4.79 -2.80
C VAL A 20 -7.84 -3.74 -3.24
N SER A 21 -7.83 -2.57 -2.59
CA SER A 21 -8.67 -1.43 -2.95
C SER A 21 -8.05 -0.12 -2.51
N ARG A 22 -8.45 0.97 -3.16
CA ARG A 22 -8.04 2.34 -2.81
C ARG A 22 -9.25 3.22 -2.55
N MET A 23 -9.11 4.17 -1.63
CA MET A 23 -10.08 5.22 -1.36
C MET A 23 -9.35 6.55 -1.26
N SER A 24 -9.93 7.63 -1.76
CA SER A 24 -9.37 8.98 -1.60
C SER A 24 -9.36 9.36 -0.12
N ALA A 25 -8.29 10.01 0.34
CA ALA A 25 -8.30 10.67 1.65
C ALA A 25 -8.88 12.08 1.53
N LEU A 26 -9.21 12.69 2.67
CA LEU A 26 -9.63 14.10 2.74
C LEU A 26 -8.49 15.10 2.44
N VAL A 27 -7.24 14.62 2.48
CA VAL A 27 -6.05 15.44 2.24
C VAL A 27 -5.55 15.21 0.82
N ASP A 28 -5.35 16.30 0.08
CA ASP A 28 -4.82 16.24 -1.28
C ASP A 28 -3.47 15.52 -1.34
N GLY A 29 -3.34 14.67 -2.37
CA GLY A 29 -2.16 13.84 -2.57
C GLY A 29 -2.04 12.67 -1.58
N ALA A 30 -3.11 12.33 -0.86
CA ALA A 30 -3.15 11.17 0.03
C ALA A 30 -4.31 10.21 -0.29
N VAL A 31 -4.13 8.95 0.10
CA VAL A 31 -5.09 7.87 -0.14
C VAL A 31 -5.12 6.91 1.04
N TYR A 32 -6.24 6.23 1.23
CA TYR A 32 -6.31 5.03 2.05
C TYR A 32 -6.17 3.81 1.14
N LEU A 33 -5.23 2.94 1.46
CA LEU A 33 -4.96 1.71 0.71
C LEU A 33 -5.27 0.51 1.60
N ARG A 34 -6.07 -0.42 1.08
CA ARG A 34 -6.19 -1.75 1.65
C ARG A 34 -5.18 -2.66 0.96
N VAL A 35 -4.25 -3.21 1.74
CA VAL A 35 -3.06 -3.90 1.22
C VAL A 35 -2.89 -5.24 1.91
N VAL A 36 -2.46 -6.24 1.15
CA VAL A 36 -1.95 -7.53 1.68
C VAL A 36 -0.43 -7.56 1.46
N PRO A 37 0.39 -7.69 2.52
CA PRO A 37 1.83 -7.89 2.37
C PRO A 37 2.14 -9.12 1.53
N VAL A 38 3.08 -9.03 0.58
CA VAL A 38 3.37 -10.12 -0.38
C VAL A 38 3.81 -11.41 0.31
N ASP A 39 4.56 -11.29 1.40
CA ASP A 39 4.99 -12.40 2.27
C ASP A 39 3.85 -13.13 2.97
N LYS A 40 2.63 -12.56 2.98
CA LYS A 40 1.43 -13.15 3.58
C LYS A 40 0.40 -13.61 2.54
N ILE A 41 0.71 -13.51 1.25
CA ILE A 41 -0.18 -13.99 0.18
C ILE A 41 -0.06 -15.52 0.11
N GLY A 42 -1.04 -16.24 0.67
CA GLY A 42 -1.16 -17.70 0.55
C GLY A 42 -1.49 -18.41 1.85
N ASP A 43 -0.88 -17.97 2.96
CA ASP A 43 -1.02 -18.65 4.26
C ASP A 43 -2.21 -18.10 5.08
N ASP A 44 -2.27 -16.78 5.29
CA ASP A 44 -3.39 -16.07 5.93
C ASP A 44 -3.37 -14.60 5.49
N PRO A 45 -4.08 -14.23 4.41
CA PRO A 45 -3.98 -12.91 3.82
C PRO A 45 -4.71 -11.88 4.69
N GLN A 46 -3.99 -11.28 5.64
CA GLN A 46 -4.51 -10.20 6.47
C GLN A 46 -4.49 -8.87 5.71
N VAL A 47 -5.69 -8.42 5.32
CA VAL A 47 -5.89 -7.12 4.68
C VAL A 47 -5.76 -6.02 5.74
N THR A 48 -4.73 -5.18 5.59
CA THR A 48 -4.50 -4.02 6.46
C THR A 48 -4.78 -2.73 5.71
N THR A 49 -5.36 -1.74 6.41
CA THR A 49 -5.61 -0.41 5.84
C THR A 49 -4.51 0.54 6.26
N PHE A 50 -3.92 1.25 5.29
CA PHE A 50 -2.89 2.24 5.53
C PHE A 50 -3.30 3.60 4.95
N TYR A 51 -2.98 4.66 5.68
CA TYR A 51 -2.92 6.01 5.12
C TYR A 51 -1.59 6.16 4.38
N ALA A 52 -1.66 6.57 3.11
CA ALA A 52 -0.48 6.72 2.26
C ALA A 52 -0.44 8.09 1.58
N ARG A 53 0.74 8.69 1.51
CA ARG A 53 1.03 9.84 0.65
C ARG A 53 1.41 9.34 -0.73
N LEU A 54 0.83 9.93 -1.78
CA LEU A 54 1.18 9.60 -3.17
C LEU A 54 2.62 10.00 -3.49
N SER A 55 3.09 11.12 -2.94
CA SER A 55 4.48 11.54 -3.03
C SER A 55 5.36 10.56 -2.24
N GLY A 56 6.15 9.74 -2.92
CA GLY A 56 7.03 8.75 -2.29
C GLY A 56 6.49 7.31 -2.24
N LEU A 57 5.27 7.08 -2.76
CA LEU A 57 4.75 5.74 -2.95
C LEU A 57 5.31 5.15 -4.24
N LEU A 58 6.07 4.07 -4.14
CA LEU A 58 6.50 3.33 -5.34
C LEU A 58 5.37 2.42 -5.78
N VAL A 59 5.03 2.47 -7.07
CA VAL A 59 3.94 1.67 -7.65
C VAL A 59 4.51 0.76 -8.72
N ARG A 60 4.15 -0.53 -8.66
CA ARG A 60 4.42 -1.50 -9.72
C ARG A 60 3.11 -2.01 -10.29
N GLN A 61 2.93 -1.81 -11.58
CA GLN A 61 1.85 -2.45 -12.34
C GLN A 61 2.37 -3.81 -12.85
N MET A 62 1.51 -4.83 -12.83
CA MET A 62 1.78 -6.07 -13.55
C MET A 62 1.06 -5.99 -14.91
N PRO A 63 1.61 -6.59 -15.97
CA PRO A 63 0.93 -6.73 -17.25
C PRO A 63 -0.44 -7.38 -17.13
#